data_AF-A0A180EHP4-F1
#
_entry.id   AF-A0A180EHP4-F1
#
_cell.length_a   1.000
_cell.length_b   1.000
_cell.length_c   1.000
_cell.angle_alpha   90.00
_cell.angle_beta   90.00
_cell.angle_gamma   90.00
#
_symmetry.space_group_name_H-M   'P 1'
#
loop_
_entity.id
_entity.type
_entity.pdbx_description
1 polymer ?
#
loop_
_entity_poly.entity_id
_entity_poly.type
_entity_poly.pdbx_seq_one_letter_code
_entity_poly.pdbx_strand_id
1 'polypeptide(L)'
;MTYPQFFLYLAITTAVAAGLAALAHSFLSISFAWPLTVGIIVLMCLISVALFFLGKRTAGAENKFLFSNVFMGATMIKMFACGGIIAAYIFLAKPPGKFFIVPFFTTYFTFTLLEIIFLVILAREGKDDPVETA
;
A
#
# COMPACT_ATOMS: atom_id res chain seq x y z
N MET A 1 13.22 5.46 -9.45
CA MET A 1 13.53 4.53 -8.34
C MET A 1 14.00 3.19 -8.92
N THR A 2 15.11 2.65 -8.44
CA THR A 2 15.60 1.33 -8.89
C THR A 2 14.86 0.17 -8.19
N TYR A 3 14.89 -1.02 -8.78
CA TYR A 3 14.32 -2.24 -8.19
C TYR A 3 14.80 -2.53 -6.76
N PRO A 4 16.11 -2.57 -6.45
CA PRO A 4 16.59 -2.88 -5.09
C PRO A 4 16.16 -1.81 -4.08
N GLN A 5 16.13 -0.54 -4.46
CA GLN A 5 15.64 0.54 -3.59
C GLN A 5 14.15 0.35 -3.25
N PHE A 6 13.33 -0.03 -4.23
CA PHE A 6 11.91 -0.30 -3.99
C PHE A 6 11.71 -1.46 -3.01
N PHE A 7 12.36 -2.60 -3.24
CA PHE A 7 12.21 -3.76 -2.36
C PHE A 7 12.76 -3.51 -0.95
N LEU A 8 13.81 -2.69 -0.81
CA LEU A 8 14.29 -2.25 0.49
C LEU A 8 13.24 -1.41 1.23
N TYR A 9 12.63 -0.42 0.56
CA TYR A 9 11.58 0.38 1.19
C TYR A 9 10.32 -0.43 1.48
N LEU A 10 9.95 -1.37 0.61
CA LEU A 10 8.86 -2.30 0.85
C LEU A 10 9.15 -3.16 2.09
N ALA A 11 10.36 -3.70 2.22
CA ALA A 11 10.76 -4.50 3.38
C ALA A 11 10.73 -3.69 4.68
N ILE A 12 11.27 -2.46 4.66
CA ILE A 12 11.23 -1.55 5.82
C ILE A 12 9.79 -1.21 6.19
N THR A 13 8.96 -0.82 5.21
CA THR A 13 7.54 -0.49 5.41
C THR A 13 6.78 -1.69 5.98
N THR A 14 7.04 -2.88 5.47
CA THR A 14 6.44 -4.13 5.96
C THR A 14 6.87 -4.43 7.39
N ALA A 15 8.16 -4.26 7.71
CA ALA A 15 8.68 -4.46 9.06
C ALA A 15 8.08 -3.45 10.05
N VAL A 16 7.96 -2.18 9.66
CA VAL A 16 7.31 -1.13 10.47
C VAL A 16 5.84 -1.45 10.68
N ALA A 17 5.10 -1.81 9.63
CA ALA A 17 3.69 -2.18 9.73
C ALA A 17 3.48 -3.41 10.63
N ALA A 18 4.31 -4.45 10.46
CA ALA A 18 4.27 -5.65 11.29
C ALA A 18 4.61 -5.34 12.76
N GLY A 19 5.61 -4.48 13.01
CA GLY A 19 5.96 -4.03 14.37
C GLY A 19 4.84 -3.25 15.04
N LEU A 20 4.25 -2.27 14.34
CA LEU A 20 3.11 -1.50 14.84
C LEU A 20 1.89 -2.39 15.10
N ALA A 21 1.63 -3.35 14.21
CA ALA A 21 0.55 -4.30 14.40
C ALA A 21 0.81 -5.22 15.60
N ALA A 22 2.02 -5.76 15.76
CA ALA A 22 2.39 -6.59 16.90
C ALA A 22 2.27 -5.83 18.23
N LEU A 23 2.65 -4.56 18.26
CA LEU A 23 2.43 -3.67 19.40
C LEU A 23 0.93 -3.50 19.68
N ALA A 24 0.11 -3.25 18.67
CA ALA A 24 -1.35 -3.14 18.84
C ALA A 24 -1.97 -4.44 19.38
N HIS A 25 -1.53 -5.60 18.89
CA HIS A 25 -1.95 -6.91 19.41
C HIS A 25 -1.59 -7.11 20.87
N SER A 26 -0.41 -6.68 21.28
CA SER A 26 0.09 -6.81 22.65
C SER A 26 -0.62 -5.87 23.63
N PHE A 27 -0.85 -4.61 23.24
CA PHE A 27 -1.48 -3.60 24.11
C PHE A 27 -3.01 -3.72 24.18
N LEU A 28 -3.68 -4.11 23.09
CA LEU A 28 -5.15 -4.11 23.01
C LEU A 28 -5.78 -5.50 23.20
N SER A 29 -4.97 -6.53 23.48
CA SER A 29 -5.44 -7.92 23.66
C SER A 29 -6.34 -8.42 22.51
N ILE A 30 -5.99 -8.07 21.27
CA ILE A 30 -6.79 -8.36 20.07
C ILE A 30 -6.31 -9.61 19.31
N SER A 31 -5.91 -10.66 20.01
CA SER A 31 -5.35 -11.89 19.43
C SER A 31 -6.24 -12.55 18.37
N PHE A 32 -7.56 -12.38 18.45
CA PHE A 32 -8.51 -12.86 17.43
C PHE A 32 -8.32 -12.20 16.05
N ALA A 33 -7.66 -11.04 15.97
CA ALA A 33 -7.47 -10.25 14.74
C ALA A 33 -6.21 -10.58 13.94
N TRP A 34 -5.43 -11.58 14.37
CA TRP A 34 -4.20 -11.99 13.67
C TRP A 34 -4.43 -12.34 12.19
N PRO A 35 -5.45 -13.15 11.82
CA PRO A 35 -5.68 -13.48 10.42
C PRO A 35 -5.96 -12.26 9.54
N LEU A 36 -6.76 -11.30 10.04
CA LEU A 36 -7.04 -10.04 9.34
C LEU A 36 -5.75 -9.21 9.18
N THR A 37 -4.95 -9.13 10.25
CA THR A 37 -3.72 -8.35 10.29
C THR A 37 -2.69 -8.86 9.28
N VAL A 38 -2.47 -10.17 9.24
CA VAL A 38 -1.58 -10.78 8.25
C VAL A 38 -2.14 -10.61 6.84
N GLY A 39 -3.44 -10.85 6.67
CA GLY A 39 -4.11 -10.71 5.37
C GLY A 39 -3.99 -9.29 4.79
N ILE A 40 -4.16 -8.25 5.61
CA ILE A 40 -4.04 -6.87 5.14
C ILE A 40 -2.60 -6.50 4.79
N ILE A 41 -1.60 -6.94 5.57
CA ILE A 41 -0.18 -6.70 5.24
C ILE A 41 0.15 -7.35 3.90
N VAL A 42 -0.24 -8.60 3.69
CA VAL A 42 -0.01 -9.31 2.42
C VAL A 42 -0.70 -8.58 1.26
N LEU A 43 -1.97 -8.20 1.42
CA LEU A 43 -2.71 -7.45 0.40
C LEU A 43 -2.01 -6.13 0.05
N MET A 44 -1.59 -5.35 1.05
CA MET A 44 -0.90 -4.08 0.83
C MET A 44 0.45 -4.27 0.13
N CYS A 45 1.21 -5.30 0.50
CA CYS A 45 2.44 -5.68 -0.21
C CYS A 45 2.18 -5.95 -1.70
N LEU A 46 1.18 -6.79 -2.00
CA LEU A 46 0.83 -7.14 -3.38
C LEU A 46 0.41 -5.91 -4.19
N ILE A 47 -0.40 -5.03 -3.60
CA ILE A 47 -0.82 -3.77 -4.24
C ILE A 47 0.39 -2.86 -4.48
N SER A 48 1.28 -2.71 -3.50
CA SER A 48 2.49 -1.88 -3.65
C SER A 48 3.40 -2.40 -4.75
N VAL A 49 3.59 -3.72 -4.84
CA VAL A 49 4.36 -4.35 -5.92
C VAL A 49 3.69 -4.11 -7.27
N ALA A 50 2.38 -4.32 -7.38
CA ALA A 50 1.64 -4.07 -8.61
C ALA A 50 1.76 -2.60 -9.05
N LEU A 51 1.60 -1.67 -8.13
CA LEU A 51 1.78 -0.23 -8.36
C LEU A 51 3.18 0.11 -8.85
N PHE A 52 4.22 -0.51 -8.29
CA PHE A 52 5.59 -0.27 -8.71
C PHE A 52 5.83 -0.68 -10.17
N PHE A 53 5.39 -1.88 -10.55
CA PHE A 53 5.53 -2.36 -11.93
C PHE A 53 4.68 -1.55 -12.92
N LEU A 54 3.44 -1.23 -12.56
CA LEU A 54 2.55 -0.40 -13.38
C LEU A 54 3.07 1.04 -13.52
N GLY A 55 3.59 1.62 -12.43
CA GLY A 55 4.18 2.95 -12.42
C GLY A 55 5.41 3.01 -13.33
N LYS A 56 6.34 2.05 -13.19
CA LYS A 56 7.52 1.96 -14.07
C LYS A 56 7.17 1.83 -15.55
N ARG A 57 6.10 1.08 -15.87
CA ARG A 57 5.63 0.92 -17.26
C ARG A 57 5.00 2.19 -17.82
N THR A 58 4.34 2.98 -16.98
CA THR A 58 3.57 4.16 -17.41
C THR A 58 4.31 5.48 -17.27
N ALA A 59 5.42 5.53 -16.52
CA ALA A 59 6.23 6.74 -16.33
C ALA A 59 6.86 7.27 -17.63
N GLY A 60 7.17 6.39 -18.58
CA GLY A 60 7.68 6.77 -19.91
C GLY A 60 6.59 6.87 -20.98
N ALA A 61 5.31 6.85 -20.61
CA ALA A 61 4.23 6.99 -21.58
C ALA A 61 4.13 8.45 -22.05
N GLU A 62 3.96 8.64 -23.35
CA GLU A 62 3.77 9.96 -23.99
C GLU A 62 2.59 10.75 -23.37
N ASN A 63 1.58 10.02 -22.89
CA ASN A 63 0.44 10.58 -22.17
C ASN A 63 0.77 10.80 -20.68
N LYS A 64 1.05 12.06 -20.34
CA LYS A 64 1.31 12.54 -18.97
C LYS A 64 0.18 12.24 -17.95
N PHE A 65 -1.05 12.01 -18.42
CA PHE A 65 -2.18 11.65 -17.56
C PHE A 65 -2.29 10.15 -17.27
N LEU A 66 -1.66 9.29 -18.08
CA LEU A 66 -1.77 7.83 -17.94
C LEU A 66 -1.23 7.36 -16.59
N PHE A 67 -0.08 7.91 -16.17
CA PHE A 67 0.54 7.61 -14.88
C PHE A 67 -0.39 7.96 -13.71
N SER A 68 -0.93 9.19 -13.70
CA SER A 68 -1.85 9.66 -12.65
C SER A 68 -3.14 8.82 -12.61
N ASN A 69 -3.72 8.51 -13.78
CA ASN A 69 -4.94 7.71 -13.89
C ASN A 69 -4.75 6.28 -13.37
N VAL A 70 -3.60 5.66 -13.66
CA VAL A 70 -3.28 4.31 -13.15
C VAL A 70 -3.15 4.31 -11.64
N PHE A 71 -2.47 5.32 -11.07
CA PHE A 71 -2.34 5.42 -9.62
C PHE A 71 -3.68 5.69 -8.93
N MET A 72 -4.51 6.57 -9.50
CA MET A 72 -5.86 6.85 -9.01
C MET A 72 -6.74 5.60 -9.08
N GLY A 73 -6.71 4.86 -10.19
CA GLY A 73 -7.43 3.59 -10.35
C GLY A 73 -6.98 2.52 -9.35
N ALA A 74 -5.66 2.38 -9.15
CA ALA A 74 -5.12 1.46 -8.16
C ALA A 74 -5.51 1.85 -6.72
N THR A 75 -5.55 3.15 -6.41
CA THR A 75 -6.03 3.66 -5.12
C THR A 75 -7.50 3.29 -4.90
N MET A 76 -8.35 3.43 -5.93
CA MET A 76 -9.75 3.01 -5.86
C MET A 76 -9.89 1.50 -5.61
N ILE A 77 -9.18 0.68 -6.39
CA ILE A 77 -9.17 -0.78 -6.21
C ILE A 77 -8.72 -1.13 -4.79
N LYS A 78 -7.67 -0.49 -4.28
CA LYS A 78 -7.18 -0.65 -2.91
C LYS A 78 -8.27 -0.36 -1.88
N MET A 79 -8.97 0.78 -2.01
CA MET A 79 -10.03 1.15 -1.07
C MET A 79 -11.16 0.13 -1.05
N PHE A 80 -11.60 -0.36 -2.22
CA PHE A 80 -12.61 -1.42 -2.31
C PHE A 80 -12.11 -2.75 -1.76
N ALA A 81 -10.87 -3.16 -2.06
CA ALA A 81 -10.29 -4.39 -1.54
C ALA A 81 -10.18 -4.37 0.00
N CYS A 82 -9.73 -3.25 0.55
CA CYS A 82 -9.67 -2.99 1.98
C CYS A 82 -11.06 -3.07 2.64
N GLY A 83 -12.03 -2.33 2.10
CA GLY A 83 -13.41 -2.33 2.59
C GLY A 83 -14.04 -3.73 2.52
N GLY A 84 -13.82 -4.44 1.41
CA GLY A 84 -14.27 -5.81 1.19
C GLY A 84 -13.67 -6.79 2.19
N ILE A 85 -12.37 -6.71 2.47
CA ILE A 85 -11.72 -7.55 3.49
C ILE A 85 -12.29 -7.27 4.89
N ILE A 86 -12.51 -6.01 5.26
CA ILE A 86 -13.11 -5.68 6.56
C ILE A 86 -14.54 -6.24 6.65
N ALA A 87 -15.34 -6.04 5.60
CA ALA A 87 -16.71 -6.55 5.56
C ALA A 87 -16.75 -8.08 5.66
N ALA A 88 -15.89 -8.76 4.89
CA ALA A 88 -15.73 -10.21 4.95
C ALA A 88 -15.31 -10.67 6.35
N TYR A 89 -14.38 -9.99 6.99
CA TYR A 89 -13.94 -10.34 8.34
C TYR A 89 -15.05 -10.14 9.39
N ILE A 90 -15.80 -9.05 9.32
CA ILE A 90 -16.94 -8.80 10.22
C ILE A 90 -18.00 -9.89 10.04
N PHE A 91 -18.31 -10.27 8.80
CA PHE A 91 -19.34 -11.26 8.51
C PHE A 91 -18.93 -12.69 8.87
N LEU A 92 -17.70 -13.08 8.55
CA LEU A 92 -17.20 -14.45 8.74
C LEU A 92 -16.68 -14.71 10.16
N ALA A 93 -15.90 -13.79 10.71
CA ALA A 93 -15.21 -14.00 11.99
C ALA A 93 -15.98 -13.46 13.20
N LYS A 94 -16.99 -12.59 12.99
CA LYS A 94 -17.83 -11.98 14.04
C LYS A 94 -16.99 -11.50 15.24
N PRO A 95 -16.05 -10.57 15.03
CA PRO A 95 -15.09 -10.18 16.05
C PRO A 95 -15.79 -9.65 17.31
N PRO A 96 -15.32 -10.03 18.52
CA PRO A 96 -15.95 -9.67 19.79
C PRO A 96 -15.83 -8.19 20.16
N GLY A 97 -14.97 -7.44 19.47
CA GLY A 97 -14.75 -6.01 19.71
C GLY A 97 -14.32 -5.28 18.43
N LYS A 98 -14.25 -3.95 18.47
CA LYS A 98 -13.93 -3.11 17.30
C LYS A 98 -12.44 -2.79 17.15
N PHE A 99 -11.62 -3.11 18.16
CA PHE A 99 -10.20 -2.76 18.19
C PHE A 99 -9.33 -3.46 17.12
N PHE A 100 -9.84 -4.50 16.44
CA PHE A 100 -9.16 -5.10 15.28
C PHE A 100 -8.92 -4.11 14.14
N ILE A 101 -9.65 -2.99 14.12
CA ILE A 101 -9.49 -1.96 13.10
C ILE A 101 -8.18 -1.15 13.28
N VAL A 102 -7.59 -1.15 14.47
CA VAL A 102 -6.34 -0.41 14.78
C VAL A 102 -5.14 -0.95 14.00
N PRO A 103 -4.80 -2.26 14.06
CA PRO A 103 -3.71 -2.81 13.23
C PRO A 103 -4.02 -2.70 11.73
N PHE A 104 -5.30 -2.71 11.34
CA PHE A 104 -5.71 -2.48 9.95
C PHE A 104 -5.34 -1.06 9.49
N PHE A 105 -5.78 -0.02 10.20
CA PHE A 105 -5.54 1.38 9.77
C PHE A 105 -4.07 1.74 9.82
N THR A 106 -3.35 1.31 10.85
CA THR A 106 -1.90 1.56 10.97
C THR A 106 -1.13 0.93 9.82
N THR A 107 -1.46 -0.31 9.44
CA THR A 107 -0.90 -0.94 8.23
C THR A 107 -1.27 -0.16 6.96
N TYR A 108 -2.55 0.15 6.77
CA TYR A 108 -3.04 0.88 5.60
C TYR A 108 -2.31 2.22 5.41
N PHE A 109 -2.17 3.01 6.47
CA PHE A 109 -1.47 4.29 6.40
C PHE A 109 0.02 4.13 6.13
N THR A 110 0.66 3.15 6.77
CA THR A 110 2.10 2.88 6.59
C THR A 110 2.42 2.55 5.13
N PHE A 111 1.64 1.68 4.49
CA PHE A 111 1.81 1.37 3.06
C PHE A 111 1.38 2.52 2.14
N THR A 112 0.36 3.29 2.52
CA THR A 112 -0.04 4.48 1.74
C THR A 112 1.08 5.52 1.70
N LEU A 113 1.86 5.68 2.78
CA LEU A 113 3.04 6.56 2.78
C LEU A 113 4.10 6.07 1.78
N LEU A 114 4.38 4.77 1.73
CA LEU A 114 5.30 4.18 0.74
C LEU A 114 4.83 4.48 -0.69
N GLU A 115 3.54 4.28 -0.98
CA GLU A 115 2.95 4.55 -2.30
C GLU A 115 3.08 6.03 -2.70
N ILE A 116 2.85 6.94 -1.76
CA ILE A 116 3.03 8.39 -1.98
C ILE A 116 4.50 8.71 -2.27
N ILE A 117 5.44 8.18 -1.49
CA ILE A 117 6.88 8.38 -1.71
C ILE A 117 7.27 7.91 -3.10
N PHE A 118 6.80 6.72 -3.50
CA PHE A 118 7.05 6.17 -4.83
C PHE A 118 6.50 7.08 -5.93
N LEU A 119 5.24 7.54 -5.80
CA LEU A 119 4.63 8.43 -6.78
C LEU A 119 5.39 9.75 -6.91
N VAL A 120 5.80 10.35 -5.79
CA VAL A 120 6.55 11.62 -5.79
C VAL A 120 7.92 11.47 -6.46
N ILE A 121 8.64 10.38 -6.17
CA ILE A 121 9.95 10.11 -6.80
C ILE A 121 9.78 9.93 -8.31
N LEU A 122 8.80 9.12 -8.74
CA LEU A 122 8.59 8.81 -10.15
C LEU A 122 8.09 10.03 -10.95
N ALA A 123 7.26 10.88 -10.34
CA ALA A 123 6.81 12.13 -10.94
C ALA A 123 7.93 13.17 -11.11
N ARG A 124 9.01 13.09 -10.31
CA ARG A 124 10.21 13.92 -10.48
C ARG A 124 11.07 13.41 -11.63
N GLU A 125 11.29 12.10 -11.72
CA GLU A 125 12.06 11.47 -12.80
C GLU A 125 11.46 11.79 -14.19
N GLY A 126 10.13 11.84 -14.32
CA GLY A 126 9.47 12.23 -15.57
C GLY A 126 9.51 13.73 -15.93
N LYS A 127 10.03 14.61 -15.07
CA LYS A 127 10.18 16.05 -15.35
C LYS A 127 11.59 16.45 -15.80
N ASP A 128 12.59 15.64 -15.47
CA ASP A 128 14.00 15.94 -15.73
C ASP A 128 14.51 15.37 -17.07
N ASP A 129 13.65 14.73 -17.88
CA ASP A 129 13.98 14.42 -19.27
C ASP A 129 14.08 15.72 -20.09
N PRO A 130 15.26 16.04 -20.67
CA PRO A 130 15.40 17.23 -21.48
C PRO A 130 14.42 17.14 -22.65
N VAL A 131 13.61 18.20 -22.82
CA VAL A 131 12.92 18.45 -24.08
C VAL A 131 14.01 18.59 -25.12
N GLU A 132 14.28 17.50 -25.84
CA GLU A 132 15.08 17.54 -27.05
C GLU A 132 14.33 18.46 -28.00
N THR A 133 14.86 19.68 -28.12
CA THR A 133 14.38 20.74 -29.00
C THR A 133 14.36 20.20 -30.43
N ALA A 134 13.15 20.01 -30.96
CA ALA A 134 12.89 19.88 -32.39
C ALA A 134 12.79 21.25 -33.05
#